data_AF-A0A966IZ04-F1
#
_entry.id   AF-A0A966IZ04-F1
#
_cell.length_a   1.000
_cell.length_b   1.000
_cell.length_c   1.000
_cell.angle_alpha   90.00
_cell.angle_beta   90.00
_cell.angle_gamma   90.00
#
_symmetry.space_group_name_H-M   'P 1'
#
loop_
_entity.id
_entity.type
_entity.pdbx_description
1 polymer ?
#
loop_
_entity_poly.entity_id
_entity_poly.type
_entity_poly.pdbx_seq_one_letter_code
_entity_poly.pdbx_strand_id
1 'polypeptide(L)'
;KKRQQIFITPVPTSVPDVQLEKKQQSIGFVGRLHEERGVIRWGKIASKLTDVEKVVVGTGPLFEKFSKEYPDFKCLGQLSADRMEEAWIKIGVLLSTAPHESYGLAMREALLRNIPVVSTKNAGSLQLEGRFPNIFKTFDSNEEAMMLIKEFISQPPDQKYFSAFSDWFEKEQDKSLAILADVWRNLSS
;
A
#
# COMPACT_ATOMS: atom_id res chain seq x y z
N LYS A 1 6.59 39.67 -12.72
CA LYS A 1 6.11 38.64 -11.77
C LYS A 1 6.84 37.33 -12.04
N LYS A 2 7.73 36.85 -11.16
CA LYS A 2 8.34 35.52 -11.30
C LYS A 2 7.22 34.47 -11.21
N ARG A 3 7.12 33.58 -12.21
CA ARG A 3 6.20 32.43 -12.19
C ARG A 3 6.67 31.47 -11.08
N GLN A 4 5.84 31.22 -10.08
CA GLN A 4 6.07 30.11 -9.16
C GLN A 4 5.81 28.81 -9.93
N GLN A 5 6.84 27.98 -10.08
CA GLN A 5 6.70 26.62 -10.62
C GLN A 5 6.63 25.65 -9.44
N ILE A 6 5.57 24.86 -9.39
CA ILE A 6 5.37 23.82 -8.39
C ILE A 6 5.76 22.50 -9.05
N PHE A 7 6.79 21.85 -8.50
CA PHE A 7 7.22 20.51 -8.90
C PHE A 7 6.86 19.55 -7.76
N ILE A 8 6.15 18.47 -8.10
CA ILE A 8 5.79 17.42 -7.15
C ILE A 8 6.70 16.24 -7.44
N THR A 9 7.56 15.89 -6.48
CA THR A 9 8.41 14.71 -6.60
C THR A 9 8.05 13.68 -5.55
N PRO A 10 7.97 12.40 -5.94
CA PRO A 10 7.83 11.29 -5.03
C PRO A 10 8.92 11.26 -3.95
N VAL A 11 8.60 10.82 -2.73
CA VAL A 11 9.62 10.47 -1.72
C VAL A 11 10.34 9.21 -2.21
N PRO A 12 11.68 9.22 -2.32
CA PRO A 12 12.43 8.03 -2.71
C PRO A 12 12.18 6.88 -1.74
N THR A 13 11.86 5.72 -2.28
CA THR A 13 11.64 4.49 -1.49
C THR A 13 12.72 3.48 -1.88
N SER A 14 13.39 2.88 -0.89
CA SER A 14 14.35 1.81 -1.14
C SER A 14 13.63 0.55 -1.61
N VAL A 15 14.13 -0.09 -2.66
CA VAL A 15 13.67 -1.42 -3.07
C VAL A 15 14.24 -2.44 -2.07
N PRO A 16 13.39 -3.18 -1.34
CA PRO A 16 13.84 -4.15 -0.34
C PRO A 16 14.41 -5.41 -0.99
N ASP A 17 15.37 -6.05 -0.33
CA ASP A 17 15.83 -7.39 -0.70
C ASP A 17 14.82 -8.43 -0.19
N VAL A 18 13.90 -8.85 -1.07
CA VAL A 18 12.75 -9.68 -0.68
C VAL A 18 13.15 -11.15 -0.61
N GLN A 19 13.27 -11.70 0.59
CA GLN A 19 13.38 -13.14 0.79
C GLN A 19 12.01 -13.82 0.59
N LEU A 20 11.97 -14.87 -0.23
CA LEU A 20 10.76 -15.62 -0.55
C LEU A 20 10.33 -16.49 0.63
N GLU A 21 9.48 -15.96 1.51
CA GLU A 21 8.81 -16.76 2.52
C GLU A 21 7.41 -17.23 2.09
N LYS A 22 6.90 -18.24 2.82
CA LYS A 22 5.64 -18.91 2.55
C LYS A 22 4.47 -17.91 2.57
N LYS A 23 3.65 -17.96 1.52
CA LYS A 23 2.48 -17.08 1.32
C LYS A 23 1.53 -17.13 2.53
N GLN A 24 1.38 -16.00 3.20
CA GLN A 24 0.55 -15.81 4.40
C GLN A 24 -0.92 -15.65 4.01
N GLN A 25 -1.83 -16.34 4.70
CA GLN A 25 -3.28 -16.12 4.58
C GLN A 25 -3.68 -14.92 5.45
N SER A 26 -3.23 -13.73 5.06
CA SER A 26 -3.44 -12.52 5.84
C SER A 26 -3.76 -11.31 4.98
N ILE A 27 -4.42 -10.34 5.60
CA ILE A 27 -4.66 -9.00 5.05
C ILE A 27 -4.01 -7.94 5.94
N GLY A 28 -3.42 -6.94 5.29
CA GLY A 28 -2.70 -5.85 5.95
C GLY A 28 -3.41 -4.51 5.81
N PHE A 29 -3.41 -3.73 6.89
CA PHE A 29 -3.53 -2.28 6.88
C PHE A 29 -2.19 -1.68 7.30
N VAL A 30 -1.66 -0.74 6.52
CA VAL A 30 -0.44 -0.01 6.87
C VAL A 30 -0.69 1.48 6.70
N GLY A 31 -0.58 2.22 7.80
CA GLY A 31 -0.68 3.68 7.78
C GLY A 31 -1.30 4.26 9.04
N ARG A 32 -1.60 5.56 8.99
CA ARG A 32 -2.21 6.26 10.12
C ARG A 32 -3.67 5.82 10.30
N LEU A 33 -4.08 5.43 11.51
CA LEU A 33 -5.47 5.12 11.82
C LEU A 33 -6.27 6.42 11.98
N HIS A 34 -6.75 6.92 10.84
CA HIS A 34 -7.50 8.17 10.69
C HIS A 34 -8.68 7.97 9.73
N GLU A 35 -9.72 8.81 9.85
CA GLU A 35 -10.94 8.69 9.04
C GLU A 35 -10.66 8.76 7.54
N GLU A 36 -9.76 9.67 7.14
CA GLU A 36 -9.33 9.85 5.74
C GLU A 36 -8.65 8.61 5.14
N ARG A 37 -8.16 7.68 5.96
CA ARG A 37 -7.59 6.40 5.50
C ARG A 37 -8.66 5.31 5.33
N GLY A 38 -9.92 5.62 5.62
CA GLY A 38 -11.02 4.68 5.53
C GLY A 38 -10.95 3.53 6.53
N VAL A 39 -10.24 3.69 7.66
CA VAL A 39 -9.96 2.61 8.62
C VAL A 39 -11.24 1.90 9.13
N ILE A 40 -12.34 2.64 9.26
CA ILE A 40 -13.64 2.07 9.65
C ILE A 40 -14.16 1.11 8.57
N ARG A 41 -14.04 1.49 7.29
CA ARG A 41 -14.43 0.64 6.16
C ARG A 41 -13.51 -0.58 6.07
N TRP A 42 -12.21 -0.39 6.30
CA TRP A 42 -11.24 -1.48 6.36
C TRP A 42 -11.65 -2.54 7.39
N GLY A 43 -11.96 -2.12 8.63
CA GLY A 43 -12.37 -3.02 9.71
C GLY A 43 -13.63 -3.81 9.36
N LYS A 44 -14.62 -3.17 8.74
CA LYS A 44 -15.88 -3.81 8.29
C LYS A 44 -15.67 -4.87 7.20
N ILE A 45 -14.73 -4.65 6.27
CA ILE A 45 -14.39 -5.63 5.23
C ILE A 45 -13.61 -6.78 5.88
N ALA A 46 -12.59 -6.45 6.65
CA ALA A 46 -11.70 -7.39 7.30
C ALA A 46 -12.42 -8.35 8.26
N SER A 47 -13.39 -7.85 9.04
CA SER A 47 -14.14 -8.66 10.01
C SER A 47 -15.00 -9.75 9.37
N LYS A 48 -15.44 -9.55 8.12
CA LYS A 48 -16.19 -10.56 7.35
C LYS A 48 -15.32 -11.69 6.79
N LEU A 49 -13.99 -11.54 6.80
CA LEU A 49 -13.04 -12.56 6.31
C LEU A 49 -12.54 -13.42 7.47
N THR A 50 -13.34 -14.36 7.96
CA THR A 50 -13.05 -15.14 9.18
C THR A 50 -11.76 -15.95 9.10
N ASP A 51 -11.44 -16.51 7.94
CA ASP A 51 -10.34 -17.46 7.74
C ASP A 51 -9.00 -16.80 7.36
N VAL A 52 -8.92 -15.48 7.51
CA VAL A 52 -7.76 -14.66 7.11
C VAL A 52 -7.26 -13.90 8.32
N GLU A 53 -5.94 -13.89 8.55
CA GLU A 53 -5.33 -13.11 9.63
C GLU A 53 -5.38 -11.60 9.30
N LYS A 54 -5.63 -10.75 10.31
CA LYS A 54 -5.72 -9.29 10.14
C LYS A 54 -4.53 -8.64 10.83
N VAL A 55 -3.66 -8.03 10.04
CA VAL A 55 -2.48 -7.30 10.52
C VAL A 55 -2.70 -5.82 10.33
N VAL A 56 -2.61 -5.04 11.39
CA VAL A 56 -2.82 -3.58 11.36
C VAL A 56 -1.59 -2.89 11.93
N VAL A 57 -0.91 -2.13 11.08
CA VAL A 57 0.32 -1.41 11.43
C VAL A 57 0.10 0.09 11.35
N GLY A 58 0.49 0.77 12.42
CA GLY A 58 0.39 2.21 12.59
C GLY A 58 -0.42 2.61 13.82
N THR A 59 -0.45 3.92 14.07
CA THR A 59 -1.21 4.56 15.16
C THR A 59 -2.05 5.69 14.58
N GLY A 60 -2.85 6.33 15.42
CA GLY A 60 -3.60 7.52 15.04
C GLY A 60 -4.76 7.76 16.01
N PRO A 61 -5.54 8.82 15.78
CA PRO A 61 -6.66 9.18 16.65
C PRO A 61 -7.68 8.06 16.83
N LEU A 62 -7.82 7.15 15.85
CA LEU A 62 -8.76 6.05 15.90
C LEU A 62 -8.18 4.75 16.47
N PHE A 63 -6.89 4.70 16.82
CA PHE A 63 -6.21 3.46 17.20
C PHE A 63 -6.87 2.75 18.38
N GLU A 64 -7.05 3.44 19.51
CA GLU A 64 -7.61 2.81 20.72
C GLU A 64 -9.04 2.31 20.52
N LYS A 65 -9.87 3.09 19.81
CA LYS A 65 -11.25 2.71 19.50
C LYS A 65 -11.26 1.49 18.59
N PHE A 66 -10.45 1.52 17.53
CA PHE A 66 -10.36 0.45 16.54
C PHE A 66 -9.87 -0.87 17.17
N SER A 67 -8.82 -0.83 17.99
CA SER A 67 -8.30 -2.04 18.64
C SER A 67 -9.26 -2.63 19.66
N LYS A 68 -10.08 -1.80 20.32
CA LYS A 68 -11.16 -2.27 21.22
C LYS A 68 -12.34 -2.86 20.44
N GLU A 69 -12.66 -2.31 19.28
CA GLU A 69 -13.75 -2.79 18.42
C GLU A 69 -13.41 -4.12 17.75
N TYR A 70 -12.13 -4.34 17.41
CA TYR A 70 -11.65 -5.56 16.74
C TYR A 70 -10.54 -6.25 17.56
N PRO A 71 -10.87 -6.86 18.72
CA PRO A 71 -9.86 -7.44 19.61
C PRO A 71 -9.11 -8.64 18.98
N ASP A 72 -9.70 -9.29 17.98
CA ASP A 72 -9.09 -10.42 17.26
C ASP A 72 -8.09 -9.97 16.18
N PHE A 73 -7.96 -8.66 15.92
CA PHE A 73 -7.03 -8.13 14.92
C PHE A 73 -5.66 -7.88 15.56
N LYS A 74 -4.58 -8.25 14.87
CA LYS A 74 -3.21 -7.97 15.33
C LYS A 74 -2.85 -6.51 15.07
N CYS A 75 -3.23 -5.64 16.00
CA CYS A 75 -2.91 -4.21 15.99
C CYS A 75 -1.50 -3.99 16.57
N LEU A 76 -0.50 -3.77 15.73
CA LEU A 76 0.92 -3.70 16.11
C LEU A 76 1.37 -2.30 16.55
N GLY A 77 0.54 -1.27 16.37
CA GLY A 77 0.91 0.11 16.67
C GLY A 77 1.99 0.63 15.72
N GLN A 78 2.73 1.65 16.15
CA GLN A 78 3.80 2.25 15.36
C GLN A 78 5.07 1.42 15.51
N LEU A 79 5.64 1.02 14.39
CA LEU A 79 6.84 0.18 14.33
C LEU A 79 8.06 0.98 13.91
N SER A 80 9.25 0.56 14.36
CA SER A 80 10.52 0.98 13.78
C SER A 80 10.69 0.39 12.37
N ALA A 81 11.66 0.90 11.60
CA ALA A 81 11.92 0.40 10.25
C ALA A 81 12.18 -1.11 10.20
N ASP A 82 13.03 -1.63 11.10
CA ASP A 82 13.35 -3.07 11.14
C ASP A 82 12.12 -3.93 11.44
N ARG A 83 11.29 -3.48 12.41
CA ARG A 83 10.04 -4.16 12.78
C ARG A 83 8.97 -4.03 11.69
N MET A 84 9.02 -2.98 10.88
CA MET A 84 8.13 -2.80 9.75
C MET A 84 8.39 -3.86 8.68
N GLU A 85 9.65 -4.22 8.43
CA GLU A 85 9.98 -5.28 7.47
C GLU A 85 9.45 -6.65 7.93
N GLU A 86 9.61 -6.96 9.22
CA GLU A 86 8.99 -8.16 9.83
C GLU A 86 7.47 -8.18 9.69
N ALA A 87 6.82 -7.01 9.73
CA ALA A 87 5.37 -6.89 9.57
C ALA A 87 4.95 -7.06 8.11
N TRP A 88 5.71 -6.52 7.16
CA TRP A 88 5.44 -6.68 5.74
C TRP A 88 5.48 -8.15 5.29
N ILE A 89 6.48 -8.91 5.75
CA ILE A 89 6.61 -10.35 5.46
C ILE A 89 5.36 -11.14 5.92
N LYS A 90 4.66 -10.65 6.94
CA LYS A 90 3.44 -11.28 7.47
C LYS A 90 2.17 -10.93 6.68
N ILE A 91 2.21 -9.98 5.75
CA ILE A 91 1.04 -9.51 5.00
C ILE A 91 0.96 -10.23 3.65
N GLY A 92 -0.11 -10.99 3.41
CA GLY A 92 -0.36 -11.69 2.15
C GLY A 92 -1.04 -10.82 1.09
N VAL A 93 -1.93 -9.92 1.50
CA VAL A 93 -2.59 -8.93 0.63
C VAL A 93 -2.69 -7.61 1.37
N LEU A 94 -2.32 -6.50 0.73
CA LEU A 94 -2.59 -5.17 1.29
C LEU A 94 -4.00 -4.73 0.88
N LEU A 95 -4.83 -4.37 1.85
CA LEU A 95 -6.14 -3.75 1.59
C LEU A 95 -6.06 -2.24 1.90
N SER A 96 -6.30 -1.42 0.88
CA SER A 96 -6.44 0.04 1.02
C SER A 96 -7.89 0.47 0.84
N THR A 97 -8.42 1.22 1.80
CA THR A 97 -9.80 1.73 1.78
C THR A 97 -9.85 3.25 1.77
N ALA A 98 -8.73 3.92 1.55
CA ALA A 98 -8.65 5.37 1.56
C ALA A 98 -9.40 5.94 0.33
N PRO A 99 -10.44 6.79 0.52
CA PRO A 99 -11.14 7.43 -0.59
C PRO A 99 -10.24 8.39 -1.36
N HIS A 100 -9.30 9.03 -0.65
CA HIS A 100 -8.30 9.91 -1.22
C HIS A 100 -6.92 9.47 -0.72
N GLU A 101 -6.06 9.07 -1.64
CA GLU A 101 -4.71 8.63 -1.33
C GLU A 101 -3.75 9.40 -2.23
N SER A 102 -3.02 10.37 -1.67
CA SER A 102 -2.26 11.34 -2.46
C SER A 102 -1.11 10.68 -3.22
N TYR A 103 -0.32 9.86 -2.52
CA TYR A 103 0.88 9.26 -3.08
C TYR A 103 0.86 7.73 -3.03
N GLY A 104 -0.04 7.11 -2.27
CA GLY A 104 -0.17 5.65 -2.26
C GLY A 104 1.09 4.93 -1.79
N LEU A 105 1.84 5.55 -0.87
CA LEU A 105 3.14 5.05 -0.42
C LEU A 105 3.05 3.59 0.06
N ALA A 106 2.12 3.31 0.97
CA ALA A 106 1.90 1.95 1.47
C ALA A 106 1.57 0.94 0.37
N MET A 107 0.80 1.34 -0.65
CA MET A 107 0.47 0.47 -1.79
C MET A 107 1.71 0.16 -2.63
N ARG A 108 2.57 1.15 -2.87
CA ARG A 108 3.82 0.94 -3.62
C ARG A 108 4.83 0.13 -2.81
N GLU A 109 4.95 0.40 -1.52
CA GLU A 109 5.80 -0.37 -0.59
C GLU A 109 5.39 -1.84 -0.53
N ALA A 110 4.09 -2.14 -0.57
CA ALA A 110 3.58 -3.51 -0.65
C ALA A 110 3.97 -4.17 -1.98
N LEU A 111 3.74 -3.49 -3.11
CA LEU A 111 4.09 -4.02 -4.43
C LEU A 111 5.59 -4.30 -4.58
N LEU A 112 6.46 -3.43 -4.05
CA LEU A 112 7.91 -3.65 -4.01
C LEU A 112 8.31 -4.88 -3.18
N ARG A 113 7.41 -5.36 -2.31
CA ARG A 113 7.60 -6.54 -1.44
C ARG A 113 6.88 -7.77 -1.94
N ASN A 114 6.45 -7.78 -3.20
CA ASN A 114 5.66 -8.87 -3.80
C ASN A 114 4.30 -9.11 -3.12
N ILE A 115 3.72 -8.07 -2.49
CA ILE A 115 2.41 -8.13 -1.84
C ILE A 115 1.39 -7.50 -2.79
N PRO A 116 0.40 -8.27 -3.28
CA PRO A 116 -0.65 -7.72 -4.13
C PRO A 116 -1.56 -6.78 -3.35
N VAL A 117 -2.16 -5.82 -4.05
CA VAL A 117 -2.96 -4.74 -3.46
C VAL A 117 -4.40 -4.78 -3.96
N VAL A 118 -5.34 -4.67 -3.02
CA VAL A 118 -6.77 -4.44 -3.29
C VAL A 118 -7.11 -3.05 -2.75
N SER A 119 -7.57 -2.14 -3.61
CA SER A 119 -7.78 -0.72 -3.24
C SER A 119 -9.17 -0.20 -3.61
N THR A 120 -9.74 0.68 -2.78
CA THR A 120 -10.86 1.53 -3.21
C THR A 120 -10.44 2.34 -4.45
N LYS A 121 -11.37 2.52 -5.40
CA LYS A 121 -11.15 3.35 -6.60
C LYS A 121 -10.89 4.81 -6.25
N ASN A 122 -9.78 5.32 -6.74
CA ASN A 122 -9.38 6.73 -6.74
C ASN A 122 -8.37 6.95 -7.89
N ALA A 123 -7.98 8.19 -8.15
CA ALA A 123 -7.12 8.52 -9.30
C ALA A 123 -5.79 7.73 -9.30
N GLY A 124 -5.13 7.58 -8.14
CA GLY A 124 -3.85 6.87 -8.04
C GLY A 124 -3.98 5.36 -8.18
N SER A 125 -5.02 4.77 -7.60
CA SER A 125 -5.29 3.33 -7.68
C SER A 125 -5.72 2.88 -9.08
N LEU A 126 -6.54 3.66 -9.78
CA LEU A 126 -6.92 3.37 -11.17
C LEU A 126 -5.73 3.39 -12.12
N GLN A 127 -4.78 4.30 -11.90
CA GLN A 127 -3.54 4.34 -12.67
C GLN A 127 -2.70 3.07 -12.45
N LEU A 128 -2.56 2.62 -11.20
CA LEU A 128 -1.81 1.41 -10.85
C LEU A 128 -2.49 0.15 -11.39
N GLU A 129 -3.81 0.03 -11.26
CA GLU A 129 -4.58 -1.10 -11.81
C GLU A 129 -4.44 -1.19 -13.32
N GLY A 130 -4.60 -0.08 -14.04
CA GLY A 130 -4.50 -0.06 -15.50
C GLY A 130 -3.13 -0.50 -16.03
N ARG A 131 -2.07 -0.31 -15.24
CA ARG A 131 -0.70 -0.69 -15.59
C ARG A 131 -0.30 -2.08 -15.08
N PHE A 132 -0.79 -2.47 -13.91
CA PHE A 132 -0.39 -3.69 -13.21
C PHE A 132 -1.61 -4.52 -12.75
N PRO A 133 -2.52 -4.91 -13.66
CA PRO A 133 -3.81 -5.51 -13.31
C PRO A 133 -3.71 -6.91 -12.68
N ASN A 134 -2.54 -7.54 -12.73
CA ASN A 134 -2.29 -8.87 -12.15
C ASN A 134 -1.89 -8.82 -10.67
N ILE A 135 -1.48 -7.66 -10.16
CA ILE A 135 -0.98 -7.48 -8.79
C ILE A 135 -1.69 -6.34 -8.05
N PHE A 136 -2.51 -5.57 -8.77
CA PHE A 136 -3.28 -4.47 -8.23
C PHE A 136 -4.70 -4.54 -8.77
N LYS A 137 -5.69 -4.55 -7.88
CA LYS A 137 -7.12 -4.54 -8.22
C LYS A 137 -7.84 -3.44 -7.48
N THR A 138 -8.82 -2.81 -8.12
CA THR A 138 -9.72 -1.87 -7.46
C THR A 138 -11.10 -2.45 -7.21
N PHE A 139 -11.82 -1.87 -6.25
CA PHE A 139 -13.20 -2.25 -5.94
C PHE A 139 -14.08 -1.03 -5.66
N ASP A 140 -15.38 -1.19 -5.95
CA ASP A 140 -16.43 -0.24 -5.60
C ASP A 140 -17.20 -0.68 -4.34
N SER A 141 -17.41 -1.99 -4.17
CA SER A 141 -18.19 -2.56 -3.06
C SER A 141 -17.34 -3.35 -2.08
N ASN A 142 -17.84 -3.53 -0.85
CA ASN A 142 -17.16 -4.33 0.17
C ASN A 142 -17.13 -5.82 -0.23
N GLU A 143 -18.17 -6.28 -0.90
CA GLU A 143 -18.33 -7.64 -1.41
C GLU A 143 -17.30 -7.96 -2.50
N GLU A 144 -17.10 -7.03 -3.42
CA GLU A 144 -16.05 -7.12 -4.43
C GLU A 144 -14.65 -7.11 -3.81
N ALA A 145 -14.40 -6.24 -2.80
CA ALA A 145 -13.13 -6.25 -2.08
C ALA A 145 -12.82 -7.62 -1.47
N MET A 146 -13.80 -8.24 -0.80
CA MET A 146 -13.65 -9.57 -0.19
C MET A 146 -13.38 -10.65 -1.25
N MET A 147 -14.06 -10.59 -2.41
CA MET A 147 -13.84 -11.52 -3.51
C MET A 147 -12.41 -11.42 -4.06
N LEU A 148 -11.93 -10.20 -4.34
CA LEU A 148 -10.59 -9.95 -4.87
C LEU A 148 -9.49 -10.36 -3.87
N ILE A 149 -9.70 -10.11 -2.58
CA ILE A 149 -8.78 -10.56 -1.53
C ILE A 149 -8.69 -12.09 -1.53
N LYS A 150 -9.84 -12.79 -1.57
CA LYS A 150 -9.87 -14.26 -1.60
C LYS A 150 -9.22 -14.82 -2.87
N GLU A 151 -9.41 -14.16 -4.01
CA GLU A 151 -8.74 -14.47 -5.26
C GLU A 151 -7.22 -14.41 -5.09
N PHE A 152 -6.68 -13.29 -4.62
CA PHE A 152 -5.23 -13.16 -4.40
C PHE A 152 -4.67 -14.10 -3.35
N ILE A 153 -5.42 -14.45 -2.31
CA ILE A 153 -4.98 -15.45 -1.32
C ILE A 153 -4.98 -16.86 -1.93
N SER A 154 -5.98 -17.20 -2.73
CA SER A 154 -6.14 -18.54 -3.30
C SER A 154 -5.24 -18.77 -4.52
N GLN A 155 -5.01 -17.73 -5.30
CA GLN A 155 -4.21 -17.73 -6.52
C GLN A 155 -3.26 -16.54 -6.51
N PRO A 156 -2.18 -16.59 -5.71
CA PRO A 156 -1.36 -15.41 -5.54
C PRO A 156 -0.51 -15.17 -6.79
N PRO A 157 -0.32 -13.90 -7.21
CA PRO A 157 0.26 -13.60 -8.51
C PRO A 157 1.69 -14.13 -8.69
N ASP A 158 2.05 -14.30 -9.96
CA ASP A 158 3.41 -14.67 -10.37
C ASP A 158 4.39 -13.52 -10.08
N GLN A 159 5.57 -13.87 -9.56
CA GLN A 159 6.64 -12.93 -9.20
C GLN A 159 7.03 -12.01 -10.36
N LYS A 160 6.95 -12.48 -11.62
CA LYS A 160 7.28 -11.66 -12.79
C LYS A 160 6.49 -10.35 -12.88
N TYR A 161 5.26 -10.34 -12.37
CA TYR A 161 4.43 -9.14 -12.39
C TYR A 161 4.94 -8.09 -11.40
N PHE A 162 5.43 -8.52 -10.24
CA PHE A 162 6.05 -7.64 -9.26
C PHE A 162 7.44 -7.15 -9.70
N SER A 163 8.22 -8.00 -10.37
CA SER A 163 9.48 -7.58 -11.01
C SER A 163 9.24 -6.48 -12.05
N ALA A 164 8.22 -6.64 -12.91
CA ALA A 164 7.84 -5.61 -13.88
C ALA A 164 7.40 -4.29 -13.21
N PHE A 165 6.76 -4.35 -12.04
CA PHE A 165 6.45 -3.16 -11.25
C PHE A 165 7.71 -2.50 -10.70
N SER A 166 8.63 -3.27 -10.12
CA SER A 166 9.88 -2.78 -9.54
C SER A 166 10.74 -2.07 -10.58
N ASP A 167 10.96 -2.71 -11.74
CA ASP A 167 11.71 -2.13 -12.86
C ASP A 167 11.10 -0.82 -13.36
N TRP A 168 9.76 -0.73 -13.38
CA TRP A 168 9.08 0.49 -13.75
C TRP A 168 9.24 1.57 -12.67
N PHE A 169 9.04 1.20 -11.40
CA PHE A 169 9.08 2.12 -10.28
C PHE A 169 10.46 2.76 -10.14
N GLU A 170 11.55 1.98 -10.26
CA GLU A 170 12.92 2.48 -10.26
C GLU A 170 13.13 3.52 -11.37
N LYS A 171 12.73 3.20 -12.61
CA LYS A 171 12.83 4.13 -13.75
C LYS A 171 12.02 5.41 -13.53
N GLU A 172 10.85 5.32 -12.91
CA GLU A 172 10.00 6.47 -12.61
C GLU A 172 10.60 7.36 -11.50
N GLN A 173 11.17 6.73 -10.47
CA GLN A 173 11.87 7.40 -9.38
C GLN A 173 13.13 8.11 -9.88
N ASP A 174 13.95 7.44 -10.70
CA ASP A 174 15.18 8.02 -11.27
C ASP A 174 14.89 9.24 -12.13
N LYS A 175 13.86 9.16 -12.99
CA LYS A 175 13.39 10.32 -13.77
C LYS A 175 12.98 11.48 -12.88
N SER A 176 12.22 11.19 -11.82
CA SER A 176 11.75 12.21 -10.89
C SER A 176 12.91 12.89 -10.14
N LEU A 177 13.91 12.10 -9.72
CA LEU A 177 15.12 12.59 -9.07
C LEU A 177 16.00 13.42 -10.02
N ALA A 178 16.14 13.00 -11.28
CA ALA A 178 16.87 13.75 -12.29
C ALA A 178 16.22 15.13 -12.55
N ILE A 179 14.89 15.16 -12.71
CA ILE A 179 14.13 16.42 -12.85
C ILE A 179 14.34 17.32 -11.62
N LEU A 180 14.28 16.75 -10.41
CA LEU A 180 14.52 17.52 -9.18
C LEU A 180 15.92 18.14 -9.16
N ALA A 181 16.95 17.35 -9.49
CA ALA A 181 18.33 17.80 -9.54
C ALA A 181 18.52 18.94 -10.55
N ASP A 182 17.90 18.85 -11.72
CA ASP A 182 17.96 19.89 -12.75
C ASP A 182 17.24 21.17 -12.31
N VAL A 183 16.06 21.07 -11.68
CA VAL A 183 15.36 22.24 -11.11
C VAL A 183 16.20 22.92 -10.04
N TRP A 184 16.81 22.15 -9.14
CA TRP A 184 17.70 22.71 -8.10
C TRP A 184 18.91 23.41 -8.71
N ARG A 185 19.56 22.81 -9.71
CA ARG A 185 20.69 23.43 -10.43
C ARG A 185 20.30 24.77 -11.05
N ASN A 186 19.14 24.84 -11.69
CA ASN A 186 18.64 26.04 -12.38
C ASN A 186 18.09 27.12 -11.43
N LEU A 187 17.74 26.78 -10.19
CA LEU A 187 17.36 27.75 -9.15
C LEU A 187 18.57 28.34 -8.40
N SER A 188 19.70 27.64 -8.45
CA SER A 188 20.96 28.04 -7.78
C SER A 188 21.83 28.97 -8.64
N SER A 189 21.50 29.10 -9.93
CA SER A 189 22.09 30.01 -10.93
C SER A 189 21.28 31.28 -11.10
#